data_AF-A0A3D4Z1M0-F1
#
_entry.id   AF-A0A3D4Z1M0-F1
#
_cell.length_a   1.000
_cell.length_b   1.000
_cell.length_c   1.000
_cell.angle_alpha   90.00
_cell.angle_beta   90.00
_cell.angle_gamma   90.00
#
_symmetry.space_group_name_H-M   'P 1'
#
loop_
_entity.id
_entity.type
_entity.pdbx_description
1 polymer ?
#
loop_
_entity_poly.entity_id
_entity_poly.type
_entity_poly.pdbx_seq_one_letter_code
_entity_poly.pdbx_strand_id
1 'polypeptide(L)'
;MISVIFSAKPGLRMKTPRDSKKAAKHRPMGPLLKRFFLWASLAIVGSFGLLTVFSDNGILDLIRLKTLHRSIQEENFSLLREQDELRAEIERLQDPRYLEYLARERFGFMRSDEIFIVLDKPAAAPPFPD
;
A
#
# COMPACT_ATOMS: atom_id res chain seq x y z
N MET A 1 8.92 -62.06 97.98
CA MET A 1 7.55 -61.48 97.98
C MET A 1 7.73 -59.96 98.02
N ILE A 2 7.41 -59.13 97.04
CA ILE A 2 6.54 -59.21 95.86
C ILE A 2 7.16 -58.33 94.76
N SER A 3 7.23 -58.88 93.55
CA SER A 3 7.47 -58.17 92.27
C SER A 3 6.20 -57.47 91.79
N VAL A 4 6.31 -56.47 90.89
CA VAL A 4 5.43 -56.13 89.72
C VAL A 4 5.62 -54.63 89.41
N ILE A 5 6.41 -54.19 88.40
CA ILE A 5 6.25 -54.13 86.92
C ILE A 5 5.84 -52.72 86.42
N PHE A 6 6.37 -52.34 85.25
CA PHE A 6 5.94 -51.29 84.29
C PHE A 6 6.56 -49.88 84.48
N SER A 7 7.13 -49.17 83.51
CA SER A 7 7.24 -49.33 82.05
C SER A 7 8.31 -48.38 81.49
N ALA A 8 9.08 -48.85 80.50
CA ALA A 8 10.02 -48.03 79.72
C ALA A 8 9.27 -47.18 78.67
N LYS A 9 9.61 -45.90 78.54
CA LYS A 9 9.14 -45.04 77.44
C LYS A 9 10.35 -44.57 76.62
N PRO A 10 10.65 -45.19 75.46
CA PRO A 10 11.71 -44.74 74.59
C PRO A 10 11.18 -43.69 73.61
N GLY A 11 11.99 -42.66 73.34
CA GLY A 11 11.84 -41.84 72.14
C GLY A 11 11.44 -40.39 72.39
N LEU A 12 12.44 -39.54 72.68
CA LEU A 12 12.41 -38.13 72.31
C LEU A 12 13.81 -37.73 71.83
N ARG A 13 14.09 -38.09 70.58
CA ARG A 13 15.28 -37.66 69.84
C ARG A 13 15.10 -36.19 69.50
N MET A 14 15.81 -35.32 70.23
CA MET A 14 15.88 -33.88 69.92
C MET A 14 16.34 -33.70 68.46
N LYS A 15 15.47 -33.14 67.62
CA LYS A 15 15.85 -32.68 66.29
C LYS A 15 16.65 -31.39 66.45
N THR A 16 17.93 -31.44 66.12
CA THR A 16 18.82 -30.27 66.13
C THR A 16 18.34 -29.21 65.13
N PRO A 17 18.46 -27.90 65.44
CA PRO A 17 18.03 -26.80 64.57
C PRO A 17 18.89 -26.63 63.29
N ARG A 18 19.86 -27.52 63.05
CA ARG A 18 20.82 -27.42 61.93
C ARG A 18 20.26 -27.86 60.59
N ASP A 19 19.16 -28.63 60.56
CA ASP A 19 18.59 -29.17 59.32
C ASP A 19 17.52 -28.29 58.66
N SER A 20 17.06 -27.22 59.33
CA SER A 20 16.04 -26.32 58.78
C SER A 20 16.54 -25.46 57.62
N LYS A 21 17.85 -25.21 57.51
CA LYS A 21 18.41 -24.26 56.53
C LYS A 21 18.65 -24.83 55.13
N LYS A 22 18.46 -26.14 54.90
CA LYS A 22 18.70 -26.77 53.58
C LYS A 22 17.43 -27.03 52.76
N ALA A 23 16.25 -26.66 53.27
CA ALA A 23 14.97 -26.88 52.61
C ALA A 23 14.48 -25.70 51.75
N ALA A 24 15.26 -24.62 51.62
CA ALA A 24 14.99 -23.54 50.65
C ALA A 24 15.55 -23.87 49.25
N LYS A 25 15.57 -25.16 48.89
CA LYS A 25 16.05 -25.65 47.60
C LYS A 25 14.97 -25.35 46.57
N HIS A 26 15.23 -24.35 45.73
CA HIS A 26 14.54 -24.00 44.48
C HIS A 26 13.31 -24.86 44.18
N ARG A 27 12.11 -24.34 44.49
CA ARG A 27 10.88 -24.88 43.88
C ARG A 27 10.92 -24.43 42.41
N PRO A 28 11.16 -25.33 41.43
CA PRO A 28 11.05 -24.90 40.04
C PRO A 28 9.59 -24.49 39.81
N MET A 29 9.40 -23.23 39.43
CA MET A 29 8.12 -22.71 38.95
C MET A 29 7.57 -23.73 37.94
N GLY A 30 6.38 -24.28 38.23
CA GLY A 30 5.83 -25.43 37.49
C GLY A 30 5.80 -25.17 35.98
N PRO A 31 6.00 -26.22 35.14
CA PRO A 31 6.07 -26.07 33.68
C PRO A 31 4.81 -25.46 33.07
N LEU A 32 3.67 -25.55 33.78
CA LEU A 32 2.40 -24.94 33.41
C LEU A 32 2.46 -23.40 33.40
N LEU A 33 3.10 -22.78 34.40
CA LEU A 33 3.21 -21.33 34.48
C LEU A 33 4.15 -20.79 33.40
N LYS A 34 5.24 -21.51 33.11
CA LYS A 34 6.15 -21.17 32.00
C LYS A 34 5.45 -21.23 30.64
N ARG A 35 4.63 -22.27 30.41
CA ARG A 35 3.80 -22.37 29.20
C ARG A 35 2.81 -21.22 29.12
N PHE A 36 2.15 -20.88 30.22
CA PHE A 36 1.24 -19.74 30.27
C PHE A 36 1.94 -18.42 29.90
N PHE A 37 3.11 -18.14 30.46
CA PHE A 37 3.89 -16.95 30.10
C PHE A 37 4.35 -16.95 28.64
N LEU A 38 4.71 -18.12 28.07
CA LEU A 38 5.04 -18.22 26.64
C LEU A 38 3.83 -17.93 25.74
N TRP A 39 2.66 -18.51 26.06
CA TRP A 39 1.43 -18.24 25.32
C TRP A 39 0.95 -16.79 25.48
N ALA A 40 1.07 -16.22 26.67
CA ALA A 40 0.74 -14.83 26.93
C ALA A 40 1.69 -13.88 26.17
N SER A 41 2.99 -14.17 26.16
CA SER A 41 3.97 -13.42 25.37
C SER A 41 3.67 -13.50 23.87
N LEU A 42 3.36 -14.68 23.36
CA LEU A 42 3.00 -14.87 21.95
C LEU A 42 1.70 -14.14 21.59
N ALA A 43 0.71 -14.17 22.47
CA ALA A 43 -0.55 -13.45 22.28
C ALA A 43 -0.36 -11.93 22.26
N ILE A 44 0.52 -11.38 23.11
CA ILE A 44 0.86 -9.96 23.13
C ILE A 44 1.58 -9.55 21.85
N VAL A 45 2.59 -10.31 21.41
CA VAL A 45 3.30 -9.99 20.17
C VAL A 45 2.38 -10.12 18.96
N GLY A 46 1.54 -11.16 18.94
CA GLY A 46 0.54 -11.37 17.89
C GLY A 46 -0.51 -10.25 17.85
N SER A 47 -1.00 -9.79 18.99
CA SER A 47 -1.98 -8.69 19.05
C SER A 47 -1.37 -7.38 18.60
N PHE A 48 -0.13 -7.06 19.00
CA PHE A 48 0.59 -5.89 18.50
C PHE A 48 0.81 -5.95 16.98
N GLY A 49 1.19 -7.12 16.45
CA GLY A 49 1.33 -7.32 15.00
C GLY A 49 0.00 -7.09 14.26
N LEU A 50 -1.09 -7.67 14.76
CA LEU A 50 -2.41 -7.53 14.14
C LEU A 50 -2.92 -6.09 14.20
N LEU A 51 -2.75 -5.41 15.34
CA LEU A 51 -3.08 -4.00 15.50
C LEU A 51 -2.22 -3.12 14.57
N THR A 52 -0.94 -3.42 14.39
CA THR A 52 -0.08 -2.64 13.47
C THR A 52 -0.50 -2.79 12.01
N VAL A 53 -1.05 -3.96 11.63
CA VAL A 53 -1.53 -4.22 10.27
C VAL A 53 -2.94 -3.68 10.03
N PHE A 54 -3.84 -3.78 11.02
CA PHE A 54 -5.26 -3.42 10.92
C PHE A 54 -5.65 -2.10 11.61
N SER A 55 -4.70 -1.33 12.14
CA SER A 55 -4.98 0.02 12.66
C SER A 55 -5.25 0.99 11.51
N ASP A 56 -6.04 2.03 11.79
CA ASP A 56 -6.46 3.10 10.87
C ASP A 56 -5.31 3.90 10.22
N ASN A 57 -4.05 3.56 10.45
CA ASN A 57 -2.86 4.07 9.75
C ASN A 57 -1.78 2.98 9.62
N GLY A 58 -2.19 1.72 9.45
CA GLY A 58 -1.29 0.58 9.40
C GLY A 58 -0.40 0.54 8.15
N ILE A 59 0.42 -0.50 8.07
CA ILE A 59 1.38 -0.68 6.97
C ILE A 59 0.69 -0.75 5.60
N LEU A 60 -0.51 -1.34 5.55
CA LEU A 60 -1.30 -1.43 4.32
C LEU A 60 -1.71 -0.04 3.79
N ASP A 61 -2.04 0.87 4.69
CA ASP A 61 -2.47 2.20 4.32
C ASP A 61 -1.30 3.05 3.81
N LEU A 62 -0.12 2.90 4.42
CA LEU A 62 1.12 3.51 3.91
C LEU A 62 1.46 3.03 2.49
N ILE A 63 1.30 1.74 2.21
CA ILE A 63 1.54 1.20 0.86
C ILE A 63 0.51 1.79 -0.11
N ARG A 64 -0.77 1.79 0.25
CA ARG A 64 -1.85 2.34 -0.58
C ARG A 64 -1.64 3.83 -0.86
N LEU A 65 -1.31 4.60 0.16
CA LEU A 65 -1.06 6.04 0.05
C LEU A 65 0.16 6.33 -0.83
N LYS A 66 1.22 5.53 -0.71
CA LYS A 66 2.39 5.63 -1.59
C LYS A 66 2.05 5.33 -3.05
N THR A 67 1.20 4.32 -3.30
CA THR A 67 0.75 4.01 -4.66
C THR A 67 -0.14 5.10 -5.24
N LEU A 68 -1.07 5.64 -4.45
CA LEU A 68 -1.93 6.76 -4.84
C LEU A 68 -1.12 8.03 -5.11
N HIS A 69 -0.14 8.32 -4.24
CA HIS A 69 0.74 9.47 -4.44
C HIS A 69 1.52 9.36 -5.75
N ARG A 70 2.04 8.16 -6.04
CA ARG A 70 2.75 7.89 -7.29
C ARG A 70 1.84 8.03 -8.51
N SER A 71 0.62 7.48 -8.47
CA SER A 71 -0.32 7.59 -9.60
C SER A 71 -0.71 9.04 -9.87
N ILE A 72 -0.97 9.82 -8.82
CA ILE A 72 -1.29 11.25 -8.95
C ILE A 72 -0.11 12.02 -9.54
N GLN A 73 1.13 11.71 -9.14
CA GLN A 73 2.32 12.34 -9.72
C GLN A 73 2.47 12.01 -11.20
N GLU A 74 2.27 10.76 -11.59
CA GLU A 74 2.35 10.32 -12.99
C GLU A 74 1.25 11.00 -13.84
N GLU A 75 0.02 11.07 -13.33
CA GLU A 75 -1.10 11.76 -13.97
C GLU A 75 -0.82 13.27 -14.11
N ASN A 76 -0.34 13.92 -13.05
CA ASN A 76 0.01 15.33 -13.09
C ASN A 76 1.08 15.62 -14.15
N PHE A 77 2.12 14.77 -14.24
CA PHE A 77 3.15 14.91 -15.26
C PHE A 77 2.59 14.75 -16.68
N SER A 78 1.69 13.79 -16.90
CA SER A 78 1.04 13.65 -18.21
C SER A 78 0.18 14.86 -18.58
N LEU A 79 -0.58 15.40 -17.63
CA LEU A 79 -1.44 16.58 -17.84
C LEU A 79 -0.63 17.85 -18.10
N LEU A 80 0.50 18.03 -17.42
CA LEU A 80 1.41 19.15 -17.69
C LEU A 80 1.97 19.07 -19.10
N ARG A 81 2.38 17.87 -19.54
CA ARG A 81 2.87 17.67 -20.90
C ARG A 81 1.79 17.96 -21.95
N GLU A 82 0.57 17.46 -21.73
CA GLU A 82 -0.56 17.74 -22.63
C GLU A 82 -0.89 19.23 -22.66
N GLN A 83 -0.84 19.91 -21.50
CA GLN A 83 -1.02 21.36 -21.43
C GLN A 83 0.03 22.10 -22.27
N ASP A 84 1.29 21.72 -22.18
CA ASP A 84 2.37 22.35 -22.95
C ASP A 84 2.20 22.11 -24.46
N GLU A 85 1.83 20.89 -24.86
CA GLU A 85 1.55 20.54 -26.26
C GLU A 85 0.37 21.35 -26.82
N LEU A 86 -0.74 21.45 -26.07
CA LEU A 86 -1.91 22.24 -26.44
C LEU A 86 -1.59 23.75 -26.50
N ARG A 87 -0.80 24.27 -25.58
CA ARG A 87 -0.38 25.68 -25.61
C ARG A 87 0.45 25.99 -26.84
N ALA A 88 1.39 25.11 -27.19
CA ALA A 88 2.18 25.26 -28.41
C ALA A 88 1.30 25.19 -29.67
N GLU A 89 0.26 24.35 -29.66
CA GLU A 89 -0.70 24.30 -30.77
C GLU A 89 -1.56 25.57 -30.87
N ILE A 90 -2.05 26.08 -29.74
CA ILE A 90 -2.75 27.37 -29.69
C ILE A 90 -1.88 28.49 -30.24
N GLU A 91 -0.59 28.54 -29.86
CA GLU A 91 0.34 29.56 -30.34
C GLU A 91 0.53 29.48 -31.87
N ARG A 92 0.61 28.27 -32.43
CA ARG A 92 0.65 28.08 -33.90
C ARG A 92 -0.65 28.51 -34.57
N LEU A 93 -1.80 28.23 -33.96
CA LEU A 93 -3.11 28.62 -34.48
C LEU A 93 -3.38 30.12 -34.40
N GLN A 94 -2.65 30.86 -33.57
CA GLN A 94 -2.75 32.32 -33.52
C GLN A 94 -2.12 33.03 -34.72
N ASP A 95 -1.26 32.37 -35.51
CA ASP A 95 -0.77 32.95 -36.77
C ASP A 95 -1.91 32.94 -37.81
N PRO A 96 -2.39 34.12 -38.27
CA PRO A 96 -3.46 34.21 -39.26
C PRO A 96 -3.15 33.44 -40.54
N ARG A 97 -1.87 33.33 -40.93
CA ARG A 97 -1.45 32.61 -42.14
C ARG A 97 -1.57 31.11 -41.97
N TYR A 98 -1.24 30.59 -40.78
CA TYR A 98 -1.37 29.17 -40.47
C TYR A 98 -2.84 28.76 -40.37
N LEU A 99 -3.67 29.62 -39.76
CA LEU A 99 -5.12 29.41 -39.69
C LEU A 99 -5.76 29.39 -41.09
N GLU A 100 -5.38 30.32 -41.97
CA GLU A 100 -5.84 30.38 -43.36
C GLU A 100 -5.41 29.13 -44.16
N TYR A 101 -4.17 28.68 -43.99
CA TYR A 101 -3.69 27.43 -44.58
C TYR A 101 -4.53 26.23 -44.11
N LEU A 102 -4.74 26.09 -42.80
CA LEU A 102 -5.51 24.98 -42.24
C LEU A 102 -6.98 25.00 -42.70
N ALA A 103 -7.58 26.20 -42.77
CA ALA A 103 -8.94 26.40 -43.27
C ALA A 103 -9.10 25.96 -44.73
N ARG A 104 -8.13 26.29 -45.59
CA ARG A 104 -8.11 25.85 -47.00
C ARG A 104 -7.85 24.36 -47.14
N GLU A 105 -6.81 23.84 -46.48
CA GLU A 105 -6.32 22.47 -46.68
C GLU A 105 -7.29 21.43 -46.09
N ARG A 106 -7.78 21.66 -44.87
CA ARG A 106 -8.58 20.67 -44.13
C ARG A 106 -10.08 20.84 -44.29
N PHE A 107 -10.55 22.07 -44.50
CA PHE A 107 -11.97 22.39 -44.50
C PHE A 107 -12.46 22.93 -45.85
N GLY A 108 -11.56 23.19 -46.81
CA GLY A 108 -11.93 23.77 -48.10
C GLY A 108 -12.52 25.17 -47.99
N PHE A 109 -12.29 25.87 -46.88
CA PHE A 109 -12.78 27.22 -46.68
C PHE A 109 -11.98 28.21 -47.54
N MET A 110 -12.70 29.20 -48.07
CA MET A 110 -12.19 30.26 -48.93
C MET A 110 -12.64 31.60 -48.35
N ARG A 111 -11.92 32.69 -48.67
CA ARG A 111 -12.31 34.01 -48.18
C ARG A 111 -13.63 34.45 -48.81
N SER A 112 -14.33 35.35 -48.14
CA SER A 112 -15.63 35.87 -48.63
C SER A 112 -15.54 36.66 -49.93
N ASP A 113 -14.34 37.09 -50.33
CA ASP A 113 -14.02 37.77 -51.60
C ASP A 113 -13.49 36.83 -52.70
N GLU A 114 -13.36 35.52 -52.43
CA GLU A 114 -12.89 34.52 -53.39
C GLU A 114 -14.08 33.83 -54.11
N ILE A 115 -13.86 33.44 -55.37
CA ILE A 115 -14.89 32.80 -56.22
C ILE A 115 -14.52 31.34 -56.46
N PHE A 116 -15.45 30.42 -56.20
CA PHE A 116 -15.27 28.99 -56.48
C PHE A 116 -15.56 28.71 -57.97
N ILE A 117 -14.57 28.19 -58.69
CA ILE A 117 -14.73 27.80 -60.10
C ILE A 117 -14.81 26.28 -60.17
N VAL A 118 -16.00 25.76 -60.47
CA VAL A 118 -16.18 24.34 -60.81
C VAL A 118 -15.81 24.15 -62.27
N LEU A 119 -14.74 23.41 -62.53
CA LEU A 119 -14.41 22.96 -63.87
C LEU A 119 -15.22 21.71 -64.17
N ASP A 120 -16.29 21.86 -64.94
CA ASP A 120 -16.93 20.69 -65.55
C ASP A 120 -15.93 20.02 -66.49
N LYS A 121 -15.71 18.73 -66.27
CA LYS A 121 -14.89 17.91 -67.17
C LYS A 121 -15.51 18.00 -68.56
N PRO A 122 -14.79 18.50 -69.58
CA PRO A 122 -15.36 18.60 -70.91
C PRO A 122 -15.81 17.20 -71.34
N ALA A 123 -17.09 17.07 -71.67
CA ALA A 123 -17.60 15.88 -72.33
C ALA A 123 -16.71 15.63 -73.55
N ALA A 124 -16.21 14.39 -73.66
CA ALA A 124 -15.18 13.97 -74.59
C ALA A 124 -15.25 14.75 -75.91
N ALA A 125 -14.15 15.45 -76.25
CA ALA A 125 -14.06 16.20 -77.49
C ALA A 125 -14.56 15.32 -78.64
N PRO A 126 -15.44 15.81 -79.51
CA PRO A 126 -15.91 15.03 -80.64
C PRO A 126 -14.68 14.53 -81.42
N PRO A 127 -14.65 13.25 -81.81
CA PRO A 127 -13.51 12.70 -82.54
C PRO A 127 -13.23 13.59 -83.75
N PHE A 128 -11.96 13.96 -83.92
CA PHE A 128 -11.53 14.73 -85.08
C PHE A 128 -11.90 13.95 -86.35
N PRO A 129 -12.54 14.58 -87.35
CA PRO A 129 -12.82 13.93 -88.62
C PRO A 129 -11.50 13.62 -89.34
N ASP A 130 -11.39 12.38 -89.82
CA ASP A 130 -10.28 11.86 -90.63
C ASP A 130 -10.09 12.65 -91.95
#